data_AF-A0A816AX95-F1
#
_entry.id   AF-A0A816AX95-F1
#
_cell.length_a   1.000
_cell.length_b   1.000
_cell.length_c   1.000
_cell.angle_alpha   90.00
_cell.angle_beta   90.00
_cell.angle_gamma   90.00
#
_symmetry.space_group_name_H-M   'P 1'
#
loop_
_entity.id
_entity.type
_entity.pdbx_description
1 polymer ?
#
loop_
_entity_poly.entity_id
_entity_poly.type
_entity_poly.pdbx_seq_one_letter_code
_entity_poly.pdbx_strand_id
1 'polypeptide(L)'
;MIMNCVKDFIRFLCLLILFTGAESTVSQRADLPAQCFDHTIINDESRNVYASGNTQCDTMFISGPKWIRFVGQGGTQLSTTSTSFDRCGAQATGWYAGSMPDPLLTMHDVRVCFSWQNNSCHWTNTISVTNCGSFYVYRLSMPPVCPARYCTETPAIPTTATTTQMTTTTSTPFVAPQCYKHQIINDPSRSSNATGNNLLCDQSVFNYTTTWVRFVGEGGTQIPTSAVMSNRCSTNAGGWYSGLMPNDAYSTTNGTVCFSYGNNPCFGNVAVQVTNCGSFYVYGLIRPAGCNFRYCTDTPAASTTTTTEMTTTTSIPFVAPQCYEHQIINDSSRGVNFGNSPRTCDQSTFNSIPRWVRFVGAGGTQIPTTPPPVSRCGTDAPGWYSGSMPTDTYSSTNGSACFSWGGKTCNWQNNIQVTNCGSFFVYQLSKPNGCSLRYCTVDPSSTKMSNEPEGTITRIMSYFQRLFKRIIQ
;
A
#
# COMPACT_ATOMS: atom_id res chain seq x y z
N MET A 1 42.56 14.27 -50.13
CA MET A 1 43.01 14.91 -48.88
C MET A 1 41.84 15.45 -48.04
N ILE A 2 40.79 16.05 -48.63
CA ILE A 2 39.59 16.55 -47.91
C ILE A 2 38.74 15.42 -47.28
N MET A 3 38.65 14.26 -47.92
CA MET A 3 37.84 13.13 -47.46
C MET A 3 38.38 12.43 -46.20
N ASN A 4 39.68 12.57 -45.92
CA ASN A 4 40.28 12.07 -44.67
C ASN A 4 40.08 13.06 -43.52
N CYS A 5 40.05 14.36 -43.82
CA CYS A 5 39.79 15.41 -42.82
C CYS A 5 38.36 15.34 -42.26
N VAL A 6 37.38 14.95 -43.09
CA VAL A 6 35.98 14.75 -42.65
C VAL A 6 35.82 13.48 -41.80
N LYS A 7 36.58 12.42 -42.10
CA LYS A 7 36.59 11.19 -41.29
C LYS A 7 37.16 11.42 -39.90
N ASP A 8 38.21 12.24 -39.79
CA ASP A 8 38.81 12.58 -38.51
C ASP A 8 37.95 13.58 -37.72
N PHE A 9 37.23 14.50 -38.39
CA PHE A 9 36.27 15.40 -37.73
C PHE A 9 35.04 14.65 -37.18
N ILE A 10 34.53 13.64 -37.91
CA ILE A 10 33.43 12.77 -37.44
C ILE A 10 33.90 11.87 -36.29
N ARG A 11 35.16 11.38 -36.32
CA ARG A 11 35.75 10.63 -35.19
C ARG A 11 35.93 11.51 -33.96
N PHE A 12 36.33 12.77 -34.10
CA PHE A 12 36.45 13.72 -33.00
C PHE A 12 35.07 14.11 -32.43
N LEU A 13 34.05 14.25 -33.28
CA LEU A 13 32.68 14.53 -32.86
C LEU A 13 32.03 13.31 -32.16
N CYS A 14 32.31 12.08 -32.63
CA CYS A 14 31.90 10.85 -31.92
C CYS A 14 32.62 10.66 -30.59
N LEU A 15 33.90 11.06 -30.48
CA LEU A 15 34.64 11.04 -29.21
C LEU A 15 34.17 12.10 -28.21
N LEU A 16 33.68 13.27 -28.67
CA LEU A 16 33.05 14.26 -27.80
C LEU A 16 31.63 13.87 -27.35
N ILE A 17 30.89 13.10 -28.16
CA ILE A 17 29.55 12.59 -27.79
C ILE A 17 29.65 11.42 -26.79
N LEU A 18 30.82 10.78 -26.65
CA LEU A 18 31.06 9.73 -25.65
C LEU A 18 31.44 10.27 -24.27
N PHE A 19 31.64 11.59 -24.08
CA PHE A 19 32.06 12.18 -22.79
C PHE A 19 31.05 13.11 -22.13
N THR A 20 29.82 13.22 -22.63
CA THR A 20 28.70 13.81 -21.87
C THR A 20 27.64 12.77 -21.59
N GLY A 21 28.07 11.64 -21.01
CA GLY A 21 27.19 10.81 -20.20
C GLY A 21 26.93 11.57 -18.91
N ALA A 22 25.89 12.40 -18.88
CA ALA A 22 25.24 12.68 -17.61
C ALA A 22 24.78 11.33 -17.09
N GLU A 23 25.42 10.84 -16.04
CA GLU A 23 24.96 9.68 -15.28
C GLU A 23 23.60 10.04 -14.69
N SER A 24 22.54 9.79 -15.46
CA SER A 24 21.24 9.52 -14.88
C SER A 24 21.41 8.24 -14.08
N THR A 25 21.45 8.39 -12.76
CA THR A 25 21.22 7.27 -11.86
C THR A 25 19.82 6.75 -12.15
N VAL A 26 19.75 5.72 -13.01
CA VAL A 26 18.56 4.89 -13.16
C VAL A 26 18.37 4.23 -11.80
N SER A 27 17.51 4.83 -10.98
CA SER A 27 16.92 4.16 -9.83
C SER A 27 16.31 2.87 -10.34
N GLN A 28 16.82 1.72 -9.88
CA GLN A 28 16.20 0.44 -10.21
C GLN A 28 14.81 0.41 -9.61
N ARG A 29 13.84 0.74 -10.46
CA ARG A 29 12.41 0.60 -10.25
C ARG A 29 12.13 -0.90 -10.14
N ALA A 30 11.66 -1.38 -8.99
CA ALA A 30 11.05 -2.70 -8.91
C ALA A 30 9.68 -2.63 -9.60
N ASP A 31 9.67 -2.73 -10.92
CA ASP A 31 8.45 -2.83 -11.70
C ASP A 31 7.78 -4.17 -11.37
N LEU A 32 6.66 -4.11 -10.64
CA LEU A 32 5.73 -5.23 -10.49
C LEU A 32 5.42 -5.81 -11.88
N PRO A 33 5.39 -7.14 -12.07
CA PRO A 33 5.03 -7.74 -13.35
C PRO A 33 3.67 -7.25 -13.86
N ALA A 34 3.52 -7.11 -15.18
CA ALA A 34 2.33 -6.51 -15.80
C ALA A 34 1.01 -7.13 -15.31
N GLN A 35 1.00 -8.45 -15.14
CA GLN A 35 -0.15 -9.20 -14.65
C GLN A 35 -0.63 -8.80 -13.25
N CYS A 36 0.21 -8.17 -12.43
CA CYS A 36 -0.18 -7.68 -11.11
C CYS A 36 -1.06 -6.42 -11.18
N PHE A 37 -1.11 -5.73 -12.32
CA PHE A 37 -1.95 -4.55 -12.54
C PHE A 37 -2.86 -4.63 -13.77
N ASP A 38 -2.54 -5.49 -14.73
CA ASP A 38 -3.34 -5.80 -15.92
C ASP A 38 -3.81 -7.25 -15.88
N HIS A 39 -4.91 -7.47 -15.16
CA HIS A 39 -5.57 -8.77 -15.01
C HIS A 39 -7.09 -8.61 -15.03
N THR A 40 -7.79 -9.69 -15.37
CA THR A 40 -9.24 -9.77 -15.27
C THR A 40 -9.65 -10.21 -13.87
N ILE A 41 -10.71 -9.61 -13.34
CA ILE A 41 -11.28 -9.98 -12.04
C ILE A 41 -12.43 -10.96 -12.26
N ILE A 42 -12.45 -12.05 -11.49
CA ILE A 42 -13.58 -12.96 -11.38
C ILE A 42 -14.15 -12.86 -9.97
N ASN A 43 -15.41 -12.44 -9.86
CA ASN A 43 -16.20 -12.43 -8.63
C ASN A 43 -17.45 -13.27 -8.87
N ASP A 44 -17.34 -14.57 -8.66
CA ASP A 44 -18.39 -15.54 -8.96
C ASP A 44 -18.52 -16.53 -7.81
N GLU A 45 -19.61 -16.40 -7.05
CA GLU A 45 -19.89 -17.21 -5.86
C GLU A 45 -19.99 -18.70 -6.16
N SER A 46 -20.42 -19.05 -7.37
CA SER A 46 -20.57 -20.45 -7.79
C SER A 46 -19.23 -21.18 -7.90
N ARG A 47 -18.09 -20.48 -7.90
CA ARG A 47 -16.75 -21.07 -7.95
C ARG A 47 -16.24 -21.57 -6.60
N ASN A 48 -16.96 -21.27 -5.53
CA ASN A 48 -16.57 -21.70 -4.20
C ASN A 48 -16.54 -23.24 -4.12
N VAL A 49 -15.55 -23.82 -3.44
CA VAL A 49 -15.45 -25.27 -3.19
C VAL A 49 -16.69 -25.87 -2.53
N TYR A 50 -17.48 -25.07 -1.80
CA TYR A 50 -18.73 -25.49 -1.17
C TYR A 50 -19.96 -25.35 -2.08
N ALA A 51 -19.85 -24.66 -3.22
CA ALA A 51 -20.96 -24.50 -4.15
C ALA A 51 -21.25 -25.81 -4.89
N SER A 52 -22.51 -26.21 -4.87
CA SER A 52 -23.03 -27.36 -5.63
C SER A 52 -23.56 -26.93 -7.01
N GLY A 53 -23.60 -27.89 -7.94
CA GLY A 53 -23.98 -27.67 -9.35
C GLY A 53 -22.95 -28.29 -10.27
N ASN A 54 -23.36 -28.68 -11.49
CA ASN A 54 -22.54 -29.57 -12.31
C ASN A 54 -22.53 -29.26 -13.83
N THR A 55 -23.11 -28.14 -14.26
CA THR A 55 -23.27 -27.79 -15.68
C THR A 55 -22.34 -26.68 -16.16
N GLN A 56 -21.65 -25.99 -15.25
CA GLN A 56 -20.83 -24.83 -15.62
C GLN A 56 -19.43 -25.26 -16.11
N CYS A 57 -18.88 -24.51 -17.06
CA CYS A 57 -17.53 -24.72 -17.60
C CYS A 57 -16.81 -23.38 -17.80
N ASP A 58 -15.48 -23.35 -17.65
CA ASP A 58 -14.68 -22.13 -17.84
C ASP A 58 -14.38 -21.84 -19.31
N THR A 59 -15.44 -21.78 -20.12
CA THR A 59 -15.39 -21.47 -21.56
C THR A 59 -14.84 -20.08 -21.86
N MET A 60 -14.73 -19.20 -20.86
CA MET A 60 -14.12 -17.87 -21.00
C MET A 60 -12.64 -17.89 -21.41
N PHE A 61 -11.98 -19.05 -21.34
CA PHE A 61 -10.60 -19.28 -21.76
C PHE A 61 -10.47 -19.95 -23.15
N ILE A 62 -11.58 -20.17 -23.88
CA ILE A 62 -11.57 -20.74 -25.25
C ILE A 62 -10.70 -19.91 -26.20
N SER A 63 -10.69 -18.58 -26.03
CA SER A 63 -9.90 -17.67 -26.87
C SER A 63 -8.40 -17.60 -26.48
N GLY A 64 -7.96 -18.41 -25.51
CA GLY A 64 -6.58 -18.44 -25.01
C GLY A 64 -6.45 -18.08 -23.52
N PRO A 65 -5.24 -18.23 -22.96
CA PRO A 65 -5.01 -18.04 -21.54
C PRO A 65 -5.12 -16.57 -21.10
N LYS A 66 -5.64 -16.34 -19.90
CA LYS A 66 -5.86 -15.00 -19.32
C LYS A 66 -5.31 -14.90 -17.90
N TRP A 67 -4.81 -13.74 -17.53
CA TRP A 67 -4.45 -13.42 -16.15
C TRP A 67 -5.70 -13.09 -15.34
N ILE A 68 -5.94 -13.86 -14.30
CA ILE A 68 -7.15 -13.82 -13.47
C ILE A 68 -6.78 -13.51 -12.03
N ARG A 69 -7.56 -12.63 -11.40
CA ARG A 69 -7.63 -12.46 -9.94
C ARG A 69 -9.02 -12.86 -9.45
N PHE A 70 -9.08 -13.74 -8.46
CA PHE A 70 -10.33 -14.12 -7.80
C PHE A 70 -10.61 -13.21 -6.61
N VAL A 71 -11.86 -12.77 -6.45
CA VAL A 71 -12.30 -11.92 -5.34
C VAL A 71 -13.71 -12.30 -4.89
N GLY A 72 -14.11 -11.83 -3.70
CA GLY A 72 -15.48 -11.98 -3.21
C GLY A 72 -15.78 -13.33 -2.54
N GLN A 73 -17.07 -13.65 -2.39
CA GLN A 73 -17.53 -14.83 -1.64
C GLN A 73 -17.31 -16.15 -2.38
N GLY A 74 -17.04 -16.09 -3.69
CA GLY A 74 -16.61 -17.25 -4.48
C GLY A 74 -15.26 -17.83 -4.06
N GLY A 75 -14.46 -17.07 -3.30
CA GLY A 75 -13.10 -17.43 -2.94
C GLY A 75 -12.10 -16.43 -3.53
N THR A 76 -10.94 -16.32 -2.88
CA THR A 76 -9.89 -15.36 -3.26
C THR A 76 -8.67 -16.04 -3.88
N GLN A 77 -8.59 -17.36 -3.81
CA GLN A 77 -7.49 -18.17 -4.34
C GLN A 77 -8.03 -19.47 -4.91
N LEU A 78 -7.27 -20.09 -5.83
CA LEU A 78 -7.57 -21.47 -6.23
C LEU A 78 -7.45 -22.38 -5.00
N SER A 79 -8.36 -23.35 -4.86
CA SER A 79 -8.27 -24.28 -3.74
C SER A 79 -6.99 -25.09 -3.82
N THR A 80 -6.20 -25.07 -2.76
CA THR A 80 -4.94 -25.85 -2.68
C THR A 80 -5.19 -27.26 -2.13
N THR A 81 -6.43 -27.54 -1.72
CA THR A 81 -6.85 -28.83 -1.21
C THR A 81 -7.57 -29.62 -2.30
N SER A 82 -7.36 -30.94 -2.32
CA SER A 82 -8.04 -31.83 -3.25
C SER A 82 -9.54 -31.75 -3.02
N THR A 83 -10.24 -31.11 -3.96
CA THR A 83 -11.69 -30.93 -3.90
C THR A 83 -12.39 -32.05 -4.65
N SER A 84 -13.49 -32.59 -4.11
CA SER A 84 -14.28 -33.64 -4.76
C SER A 84 -14.88 -33.15 -6.09
N PHE A 85 -15.17 -34.07 -7.01
CA PHE A 85 -15.96 -33.78 -8.21
C PHE A 85 -17.38 -33.27 -7.84
N ASP A 86 -18.11 -32.69 -8.81
CA ASP A 86 -19.41 -32.03 -8.60
C ASP A 86 -19.39 -30.89 -7.55
N ARG A 87 -18.35 -30.05 -7.61
CA ARG A 87 -18.19 -28.81 -6.81
C ARG A 87 -17.86 -27.62 -7.69
N CYS A 88 -17.93 -26.41 -7.12
CA CYS A 88 -17.76 -25.14 -7.82
C CYS A 88 -18.63 -24.98 -9.07
N GLY A 89 -19.85 -25.51 -9.00
CA GLY A 89 -20.83 -25.45 -10.09
C GLY A 89 -20.44 -26.30 -11.32
N ALA A 90 -19.41 -27.13 -11.22
CA ALA A 90 -18.86 -27.94 -12.31
C ALA A 90 -18.85 -29.43 -11.98
N GLN A 91 -18.90 -30.25 -13.02
CA GLN A 91 -18.84 -31.69 -12.96
C GLN A 91 -17.42 -32.17 -12.63
N ALA A 92 -16.42 -31.59 -13.30
CA ALA A 92 -15.01 -31.82 -13.04
C ALA A 92 -14.40 -30.62 -12.31
N THR A 93 -13.78 -30.88 -11.16
CA THR A 93 -13.42 -29.83 -10.21
C THR A 93 -11.91 -29.61 -10.19
N GLY A 94 -11.45 -28.43 -10.61
CA GLY A 94 -10.04 -28.07 -10.72
C GLY A 94 -9.46 -27.45 -9.45
N TRP A 95 -8.49 -28.10 -8.81
CA TRP A 95 -7.76 -27.61 -7.63
C TRP A 95 -6.25 -27.46 -7.91
N TYR A 96 -5.61 -26.52 -7.22
CA TYR A 96 -4.19 -26.17 -7.33
C TYR A 96 -3.32 -27.22 -6.66
N ALA A 97 -2.59 -28.01 -7.44
CA ALA A 97 -1.77 -29.13 -6.96
C ALA A 97 -0.32 -28.73 -6.70
N GLY A 98 -0.10 -27.83 -5.74
CA GLY A 98 1.22 -27.37 -5.34
C GLY A 98 1.21 -26.38 -4.16
N SER A 99 2.35 -25.76 -3.88
CA SER A 99 2.48 -24.64 -2.94
C SER A 99 2.35 -23.29 -3.65
N MET A 100 1.81 -22.29 -2.95
CA MET A 100 1.71 -20.93 -3.47
C MET A 100 3.09 -20.24 -3.53
N PRO A 101 3.37 -19.34 -4.50
CA PRO A 101 4.67 -18.67 -4.63
C PRO A 101 5.03 -17.76 -3.43
N ASP A 102 6.26 -17.91 -2.90
CA ASP A 102 6.88 -17.13 -1.82
C ASP A 102 8.41 -17.13 -2.06
N PRO A 103 9.16 -16.01 -2.11
CA PRO A 103 8.87 -14.60 -1.73
C PRO A 103 8.06 -13.75 -2.73
N LEU A 104 7.79 -12.48 -2.37
CA LEU A 104 7.10 -11.48 -3.20
C LEU A 104 7.67 -11.40 -4.63
N LEU A 105 6.80 -11.14 -5.61
CA LEU A 105 7.14 -10.99 -7.04
C LEU A 105 7.67 -12.26 -7.72
N THR A 106 7.53 -13.41 -7.07
CA THR A 106 7.87 -14.70 -7.68
C THR A 106 6.73 -15.19 -8.57
N MET A 107 7.11 -15.75 -9.71
CA MET A 107 6.22 -16.41 -10.65
C MET A 107 6.73 -17.82 -10.90
N HIS A 108 5.84 -18.82 -10.81
CA HIS A 108 6.18 -20.18 -11.22
C HIS A 108 4.97 -20.90 -11.81
N ASP A 109 5.27 -21.96 -12.57
CA ASP A 109 4.26 -22.81 -13.17
C ASP A 109 3.86 -23.93 -12.21
N VAL A 110 2.58 -24.25 -12.20
CA VAL A 110 1.98 -25.23 -11.30
C VAL A 110 0.87 -25.99 -12.01
N ARG A 111 0.67 -27.23 -11.57
CA ARG A 111 -0.37 -28.11 -12.08
C ARG A 111 -1.69 -27.84 -11.35
N VAL A 112 -2.76 -27.73 -12.10
CA VAL A 112 -4.14 -27.86 -11.60
C VAL A 112 -4.63 -29.27 -11.92
N CYS A 113 -5.14 -29.97 -10.92
CA CYS A 113 -5.74 -31.29 -11.04
C CYS A 113 -7.27 -31.15 -11.10
N PHE A 114 -7.90 -31.81 -12.05
CA PHE A 114 -9.36 -31.87 -12.16
C PHE A 114 -9.87 -33.21 -11.64
N SER A 115 -10.59 -33.16 -10.53
CA SER A 115 -11.21 -34.31 -9.89
C SER A 115 -12.42 -34.79 -10.68
N TRP A 116 -12.50 -36.10 -10.88
CA TRP A 116 -13.63 -36.78 -11.53
C TRP A 116 -13.82 -38.17 -10.93
N GLN A 117 -15.04 -38.45 -10.46
CA GLN A 117 -15.38 -39.73 -9.81
C GLN A 117 -14.38 -40.08 -8.70
N ASN A 118 -13.70 -41.22 -8.83
CA ASN A 118 -12.77 -41.75 -7.82
C ASN A 118 -11.32 -41.29 -8.05
N ASN A 119 -11.06 -40.42 -9.03
CA ASN A 119 -9.73 -39.90 -9.33
C ASN A 119 -9.69 -38.39 -9.10
N SER A 120 -8.96 -37.96 -8.07
CA SER A 120 -8.78 -36.55 -7.69
C SER A 120 -7.88 -35.76 -8.64
N CYS A 121 -7.23 -36.40 -9.59
CA CYS A 121 -6.41 -35.75 -10.62
C CYS A 121 -6.56 -36.50 -11.95
N HIS A 122 -7.80 -36.62 -12.43
CA HIS A 122 -8.11 -37.35 -13.66
C HIS A 122 -7.63 -36.61 -14.91
N TRP A 123 -7.84 -35.30 -14.95
CA TRP A 123 -7.26 -34.41 -15.96
C TRP A 123 -6.37 -33.37 -15.30
N THR A 124 -5.47 -32.78 -16.08
CA THR A 124 -4.53 -31.78 -15.58
C THR A 124 -4.43 -30.61 -16.52
N ASN A 125 -4.13 -29.44 -15.97
CA ASN A 125 -3.70 -28.29 -16.73
C ASN A 125 -2.50 -27.64 -16.06
N THR A 126 -1.65 -26.96 -16.81
CA THR A 126 -0.50 -26.22 -16.26
C THR A 126 -0.80 -24.73 -16.38
N ILE A 127 -0.69 -24.02 -15.26
CA ILE A 127 -0.94 -22.57 -15.16
C ILE A 127 0.29 -21.87 -14.58
N SER A 128 0.41 -20.57 -14.81
CA SER A 128 1.42 -19.73 -14.15
C SER A 128 0.77 -18.90 -13.05
N VAL A 129 1.41 -18.78 -11.89
CA VAL A 129 0.89 -17.95 -10.77
C VAL A 129 1.96 -16.97 -10.32
N THR A 130 1.56 -15.72 -10.11
CA THR A 130 2.43 -14.65 -9.59
C THR A 130 1.94 -14.18 -8.24
N ASN A 131 2.85 -14.10 -7.26
CA ASN A 131 2.59 -13.46 -5.97
C ASN A 131 2.79 -11.95 -6.10
N CYS A 132 1.69 -11.20 -6.16
CA CYS A 132 1.69 -9.73 -6.21
C CYS A 132 1.72 -9.08 -4.81
N GLY A 133 1.95 -9.89 -3.78
CA GLY A 133 2.07 -9.53 -2.38
C GLY A 133 0.77 -9.61 -1.60
N SER A 134 -0.22 -8.82 -1.98
CA SER A 134 -1.53 -8.82 -1.30
C SER A 134 -2.55 -9.79 -1.93
N PHE A 135 -2.24 -10.34 -3.10
CA PHE A 135 -3.06 -11.29 -3.83
C PHE A 135 -2.23 -12.07 -4.85
N TYR A 136 -2.81 -13.15 -5.37
CA TYR A 136 -2.25 -13.93 -6.45
C TYR A 136 -3.00 -13.66 -7.75
N VAL A 137 -2.25 -13.66 -8.85
CA VAL A 137 -2.82 -13.67 -10.20
C VAL A 137 -2.43 -14.94 -10.92
N TYR A 138 -3.39 -15.53 -11.63
CA TYR A 138 -3.29 -16.84 -12.25
C TYR A 138 -3.44 -16.72 -13.75
N ARG A 139 -2.49 -17.22 -14.52
CA ARG A 139 -2.61 -17.33 -15.98
C ARG A 139 -3.32 -18.63 -16.32
N LEU A 140 -4.65 -18.57 -16.39
CA LEU A 140 -5.53 -19.74 -16.58
C LEU A 140 -5.82 -19.96 -18.06
N SER A 141 -5.87 -21.22 -18.47
CA SER A 141 -6.24 -21.67 -19.83
C SER A 141 -7.52 -22.50 -19.81
N MET A 142 -8.06 -22.84 -20.98
CA MET A 142 -9.26 -23.67 -21.09
C MET A 142 -9.07 -25.02 -20.38
N PRO A 143 -10.00 -25.43 -19.49
CA PRO A 143 -9.96 -26.76 -18.89
C PRO A 143 -9.97 -27.88 -19.95
N PRO A 144 -9.35 -29.05 -19.69
CA PRO A 144 -9.25 -30.13 -20.67
C PRO A 144 -10.58 -30.75 -21.09
N VAL A 145 -11.64 -30.59 -20.28
CA VAL A 145 -12.99 -31.09 -20.54
C VAL A 145 -14.04 -30.09 -20.05
N CYS A 146 -15.26 -30.16 -20.60
CA CYS A 146 -16.43 -29.50 -20.03
C CYS A 146 -17.44 -30.54 -19.55
N PRO A 147 -18.10 -30.35 -18.39
CA PRO A 147 -18.13 -29.13 -17.57
C PRO A 147 -17.06 -29.15 -16.46
N ALA A 148 -15.88 -28.56 -16.73
CA ALA A 148 -14.81 -28.40 -15.75
C ALA A 148 -14.54 -26.92 -15.45
N ARG A 149 -14.18 -26.63 -14.19
CA ARG A 149 -13.86 -25.27 -13.74
C ARG A 149 -12.74 -25.25 -12.72
N TYR A 150 -12.04 -24.13 -12.65
CA TYR A 150 -11.13 -23.83 -11.56
C TYR A 150 -11.92 -23.45 -10.31
N CYS A 151 -11.78 -24.26 -9.26
CA CYS A 151 -12.41 -24.10 -7.96
C CYS A 151 -11.63 -23.11 -7.11
N THR A 152 -12.34 -22.27 -6.39
CA THR A 152 -11.76 -21.26 -5.51
C THR A 152 -12.22 -21.46 -4.07
N GLU A 153 -11.37 -21.05 -3.14
CA GLU A 153 -11.70 -21.04 -1.72
C GLU A 153 -11.20 -19.74 -1.08
N THR A 154 -11.72 -19.47 0.11
CA THR A 154 -11.16 -18.45 0.99
C THR A 154 -10.34 -19.21 2.03
N PRO A 155 -9.02 -19.01 2.12
CA PRO A 155 -8.17 -19.72 3.08
C PRO A 155 -8.70 -19.55 4.51
N ALA A 156 -8.94 -20.67 5.20
CA ALA A 156 -9.48 -20.68 6.55
C ALA A 156 -8.42 -20.37 7.63
N ILE A 157 -8.89 -19.91 8.80
CA ILE A 157 -8.09 -19.64 10.00
C ILE A 157 -8.09 -20.89 10.87
N PRO A 158 -6.96 -21.54 11.20
CA PRO A 158 -6.94 -22.67 12.12
C PRO A 158 -7.26 -22.14 13.52
N THR A 159 -8.37 -22.63 14.06
CA THR A 159 -8.70 -22.56 15.48
C THR A 159 -8.57 -23.95 16.08
N THR A 160 -7.84 -24.05 17.20
CA THR A 160 -7.82 -25.05 18.29
C THR A 160 -6.42 -25.63 18.54
N ALA A 161 -5.88 -25.35 19.73
CA ALA A 161 -4.63 -25.90 20.25
C ALA A 161 -4.92 -26.99 21.29
N THR A 162 -4.36 -28.20 21.12
CA THR A 162 -4.04 -29.12 22.22
C THR A 162 -2.74 -29.84 21.85
N THR A 163 -1.80 -29.81 22.79
CA THR A 163 -0.39 -30.19 22.67
C THR A 163 -0.19 -31.67 22.32
N THR A 164 0.50 -31.98 21.21
CA THR A 164 1.81 -32.68 21.15
C THR A 164 2.34 -32.69 19.69
N GLN A 165 3.55 -32.11 19.52
CA GLN A 165 4.53 -32.16 18.41
C GLN A 165 4.20 -31.71 16.96
N MET A 166 4.94 -30.66 16.55
CA MET A 166 5.23 -30.08 15.22
C MET A 166 4.28 -30.36 14.05
N THR A 167 3.52 -29.34 13.62
CA THR A 167 3.26 -28.99 12.21
C THR A 167 2.47 -27.68 12.12
N THR A 168 2.90 -26.80 11.23
CA THR A 168 2.53 -25.39 11.10
C THR A 168 1.36 -25.15 10.14
N THR A 169 0.36 -24.38 10.56
CA THR A 169 -0.77 -23.91 9.76
C THR A 169 -0.93 -22.38 9.89
N THR A 170 -1.40 -21.71 8.83
CA THR A 170 -1.64 -20.25 8.72
C THR A 170 -2.92 -20.12 7.89
N SER A 171 -4.10 -19.64 8.31
CA SER A 171 -4.63 -18.47 9.06
C SER A 171 -4.41 -17.08 8.52
N THR A 172 -5.53 -16.38 8.35
CA THR A 172 -5.64 -14.93 8.17
C THR A 172 -4.78 -14.14 9.15
N PRO A 173 -4.44 -12.89 8.81
CA PRO A 173 -3.65 -12.03 9.68
C PRO A 173 -4.45 -11.68 10.94
N PHE A 174 -4.01 -12.23 12.07
CA PHE A 174 -4.56 -11.96 13.40
C PHE A 174 -4.13 -10.56 13.86
N VAL A 175 -5.05 -9.59 13.80
CA VAL A 175 -4.85 -8.29 14.44
C VAL A 175 -4.98 -8.47 15.94
N ALA A 176 -3.89 -8.21 16.67
CA ALA A 176 -3.85 -8.46 18.10
C ALA A 176 -4.87 -7.57 18.87
N PRO A 177 -5.70 -8.13 19.79
CA PRO A 177 -6.80 -7.41 20.44
C PRO A 177 -6.43 -6.08 21.09
N GLN A 178 -5.24 -5.99 21.67
CA GLN A 178 -4.69 -4.80 22.29
C GLN A 178 -4.52 -3.62 21.32
N CYS A 179 -4.45 -3.87 20.01
CA CYS A 179 -4.34 -2.82 19.01
C CYS A 179 -5.65 -2.04 18.81
N TYR A 180 -6.79 -2.60 19.17
CA TYR A 180 -8.09 -1.92 19.14
C TYR A 180 -8.79 -1.84 20.51
N LYS A 181 -8.25 -2.50 21.54
CA LYS A 181 -8.75 -2.49 22.92
C LYS A 181 -7.63 -2.19 23.90
N HIS A 182 -7.35 -0.90 24.11
CA HIS A 182 -6.34 -0.38 25.05
C HIS A 182 -6.82 0.90 25.73
N GLN A 183 -6.21 1.25 26.86
CA GLN A 183 -6.40 2.55 27.52
C GLN A 183 -5.45 3.59 26.90
N ILE A 184 -5.87 4.85 26.93
CA ILE A 184 -5.05 5.98 26.44
C ILE A 184 -4.53 6.76 27.65
N ILE A 185 -3.22 6.96 27.70
CA ILE A 185 -2.58 7.80 28.73
C ILE A 185 -2.00 9.04 28.03
N ASN A 186 -2.51 10.21 28.39
CA ASN A 186 -2.01 11.51 27.96
C ASN A 186 -1.60 12.31 29.20
N ASP A 187 -0.34 12.18 29.59
CA ASP A 187 0.18 12.77 30.82
C ASP A 187 1.55 13.40 30.54
N PRO A 188 1.62 14.72 30.37
CA PRO A 188 2.86 15.44 30.04
C PRO A 188 3.99 15.21 31.04
N SER A 189 3.66 14.93 32.30
CA SER A 189 4.66 14.71 33.34
C SER A 189 5.42 13.39 33.20
N ARG A 190 4.99 12.51 32.28
CA ARG A 190 5.70 11.25 31.96
C ARG A 190 6.89 11.44 31.04
N SER A 191 7.08 12.61 30.45
CA SER A 191 8.24 12.88 29.59
C SER A 191 9.54 12.53 30.30
N SER A 192 10.45 11.81 29.64
CA SER A 192 11.82 11.58 30.15
C SER A 192 12.55 12.90 30.39
N ASN A 193 12.08 13.98 29.74
CA ASN A 193 12.62 15.30 29.95
C ASN A 193 12.05 16.03 31.16
N ALA A 194 10.87 15.63 31.65
CA ALA A 194 10.20 16.30 32.76
C ALA A 194 10.97 16.14 34.08
N THR A 195 11.17 17.25 34.76
CA THR A 195 11.70 17.36 36.13
C THR A 195 10.59 17.91 37.02
N GLY A 196 10.38 17.34 38.21
CA GLY A 196 9.26 17.73 39.06
C GLY A 196 9.58 17.66 40.56
N ASN A 197 8.93 18.54 41.34
CA ASN A 197 9.06 18.63 42.80
C ASN A 197 8.10 17.71 43.56
N ASN A 198 7.13 17.09 42.87
CA ASN A 198 6.17 16.15 43.45
C ASN A 198 6.42 14.74 42.92
N LEU A 199 6.67 13.80 43.83
CA LEU A 199 6.92 12.39 43.51
C LEU A 199 5.63 11.73 42.99
N LEU A 200 5.54 11.53 41.68
CA LEU A 200 4.49 10.73 41.05
C LEU A 200 4.98 9.29 40.84
N CYS A 201 4.07 8.33 40.88
CA CYS A 201 4.40 6.91 40.74
C CYS A 201 3.27 6.14 40.05
N ASP A 202 3.60 4.98 39.51
CA ASP A 202 2.66 4.12 38.77
C ASP A 202 2.10 2.95 39.61
N GLN A 203 2.44 2.90 40.90
CA GLN A 203 2.01 1.82 41.79
C GLN A 203 0.48 1.76 41.97
N SER A 204 -0.20 2.90 41.99
CA SER A 204 -1.67 2.98 42.08
C SER A 204 -2.36 3.15 40.72
N VAL A 205 -1.60 3.47 39.67
CA VAL A 205 -2.11 3.67 38.31
C VAL A 205 -2.35 2.33 37.61
N PHE A 206 -1.50 1.34 37.87
CA PHE A 206 -1.56 0.02 37.25
C PHE A 206 -1.90 -1.08 38.28
N ASN A 207 -2.49 -2.17 37.80
CA ASN A 207 -2.89 -3.32 38.63
C ASN A 207 -1.84 -4.44 38.57
N TYR A 208 -1.97 -5.46 39.42
CA TYR A 208 -1.10 -6.65 39.40
C TYR A 208 -1.30 -7.51 38.15
N THR A 209 -2.34 -7.24 37.34
CA THR A 209 -2.61 -7.85 36.03
C THR A 209 -2.29 -6.88 34.90
N THR A 210 -2.02 -7.42 33.71
CA THR A 210 -1.64 -6.63 32.53
C THR A 210 -2.73 -5.65 32.10
N THR A 211 -2.35 -4.38 32.06
CA THR A 211 -3.15 -3.29 31.47
C THR A 211 -2.50 -2.88 30.15
N TRP A 212 -3.23 -2.99 29.04
CA TRP A 212 -2.79 -2.53 27.73
C TRP A 212 -3.01 -1.03 27.57
N VAL A 213 -1.94 -0.28 27.32
CA VAL A 213 -1.98 1.18 27.23
C VAL A 213 -1.26 1.72 25.99
N ARG A 214 -1.77 2.84 25.46
CA ARG A 214 -1.14 3.65 24.43
C ARG A 214 -0.83 5.03 25.01
N PHE A 215 0.42 5.45 24.89
CA PHE A 215 0.84 6.81 25.27
C PHE A 215 0.62 7.79 24.12
N VAL A 216 0.07 8.96 24.42
CA VAL A 216 -0.19 10.04 23.45
C VAL A 216 0.10 11.40 24.06
N GLY A 217 0.28 12.42 23.23
CA GLY A 217 0.41 13.82 23.66
C GLY A 217 1.85 14.27 23.92
N GLU A 218 1.98 15.45 24.53
CA GLU A 218 3.27 16.17 24.69
C GLU A 218 4.23 15.48 25.68
N GLY A 219 3.73 14.57 26.51
CA GLY A 219 4.56 13.73 27.38
C GLY A 219 5.40 12.69 26.63
N GLY A 220 5.10 12.44 25.35
CA GLY A 220 5.73 11.40 24.54
C GLY A 220 4.76 10.28 24.17
N THR A 221 5.13 9.49 23.16
CA THR A 221 4.28 8.45 22.58
C THR A 221 4.85 7.04 22.74
N GLN A 222 6.09 6.91 23.23
CA GLN A 222 6.78 5.63 23.40
C GLN A 222 7.55 5.59 24.72
N ILE A 223 7.72 4.41 25.32
CA ILE A 223 8.65 4.26 26.45
C ILE A 223 10.08 4.37 25.87
N PRO A 224 10.99 5.16 26.48
CA PRO A 224 12.35 5.33 25.97
C PRO A 224 13.07 3.98 25.89
N THR A 225 13.84 3.75 24.83
CA THR A 225 14.64 2.51 24.66
C THR A 225 16.06 2.63 25.21
N SER A 226 16.38 3.77 25.82
CA SER A 226 17.66 4.06 26.47
C SER A 226 17.44 4.46 27.92
N ALA A 227 18.44 4.21 28.76
CA ALA A 227 18.38 4.53 30.18
C ALA A 227 18.01 5.99 30.44
N VAL A 228 16.91 6.19 31.15
CA VAL A 228 16.48 7.50 31.63
C VAL A 228 17.29 7.84 32.89
N MET A 229 17.73 9.09 33.03
CA MET A 229 18.42 9.55 34.24
C MET A 229 17.52 9.49 35.47
N SER A 230 18.11 9.33 36.66
CA SER A 230 17.38 9.42 37.93
C SER A 230 16.65 10.76 38.07
N ASN A 231 15.51 10.77 38.79
CA ASN A 231 14.68 11.96 39.05
C ASN A 231 14.05 12.60 37.79
N ARG A 232 13.75 11.79 36.77
CA ARG A 232 13.06 12.21 35.54
C ARG A 232 11.67 11.59 35.45
N CYS A 233 10.86 12.11 34.52
CA CYS A 233 9.43 11.80 34.39
C CYS A 233 8.64 11.97 35.69
N SER A 234 9.00 13.01 36.46
CA SER A 234 8.42 13.38 37.75
C SER A 234 8.36 12.22 38.77
N THR A 235 9.36 11.34 38.75
CA THR A 235 9.52 10.26 39.72
C THR A 235 10.99 10.09 40.14
N ASN A 236 11.25 9.34 41.21
CA ASN A 236 12.61 9.04 41.65
C ASN A 236 13.32 8.04 40.71
N ALA A 237 12.60 7.00 40.28
CA ALA A 237 13.11 5.94 39.42
C ALA A 237 12.31 5.79 38.13
N GLY A 238 12.82 6.41 37.06
CA GLY A 238 12.20 6.45 35.74
C GLY A 238 12.43 5.18 34.93
N GLY A 239 11.36 4.65 34.33
CA GLY A 239 11.35 3.41 33.56
C GLY A 239 11.68 3.62 32.08
N TRP A 240 12.58 2.78 31.55
CA TRP A 240 12.92 2.67 30.13
C TRP A 240 12.84 1.22 29.68
N TYR A 241 12.51 0.99 28.40
CA TYR A 241 12.35 -0.33 27.82
C TYR A 241 13.71 -0.91 27.41
N SER A 242 14.14 -1.94 28.12
CA SER A 242 15.32 -2.76 27.83
C SER A 242 14.87 -4.01 27.07
N GLY A 243 14.81 -3.88 25.75
CA GLY A 243 14.37 -4.93 24.85
C GLY A 243 14.36 -4.47 23.40
N LEU A 244 14.10 -5.42 22.49
CA LEU A 244 13.93 -5.11 21.08
C LEU A 244 12.48 -4.72 20.81
N MET A 245 12.28 -3.52 20.24
CA MET A 245 10.95 -3.08 19.83
C MET A 245 10.41 -3.98 18.71
N PRO A 246 9.10 -4.30 18.70
CA PRO A 246 8.50 -5.10 17.65
C PRO A 246 8.50 -4.32 16.34
N ASN A 247 9.14 -4.84 15.30
CA ASN A 247 9.21 -4.17 13.99
C ASN A 247 8.05 -4.55 13.08
N ASP A 248 7.53 -5.78 13.22
CA ASP A 248 6.43 -6.28 12.40
C ASP A 248 5.08 -5.82 12.93
N ALA A 249 4.19 -5.38 12.03
CA ALA A 249 2.84 -4.99 12.41
C ALA A 249 2.09 -6.17 13.04
N TYR A 250 1.39 -5.87 14.14
CA TYR A 250 0.64 -6.78 15.01
C TYR A 250 1.48 -7.85 15.71
N SER A 251 2.82 -7.73 15.65
CA SER A 251 3.71 -8.54 16.47
C SER A 251 3.80 -7.99 17.90
N THR A 252 3.93 -8.91 18.85
CA THR A 252 4.16 -8.58 20.26
C THR A 252 5.53 -9.11 20.67
N THR A 253 6.38 -8.24 21.19
CA THR A 253 7.63 -8.65 21.84
C THR A 253 7.49 -8.54 23.35
N ASN A 254 8.06 -9.52 24.07
CA ASN A 254 8.26 -9.41 25.50
C ASN A 254 9.56 -8.65 25.75
N GLY A 255 9.60 -7.81 26.76
CA GLY A 255 10.83 -7.19 27.22
C GLY A 255 10.71 -6.78 28.67
N THR A 256 11.64 -5.93 29.10
CA THR A 256 11.72 -5.52 30.50
C THR A 256 11.78 -4.01 30.55
N VAL A 257 10.92 -3.39 31.34
CA VAL A 257 11.16 -2.01 31.73
C VAL A 257 12.11 -2.02 32.92
N CYS A 258 13.26 -1.39 32.73
CA CYS A 258 14.25 -1.12 33.78
C CYS A 258 14.00 0.26 34.36
N PHE A 259 13.96 0.37 35.69
CA PHE A 259 13.83 1.63 36.40
C PHE A 259 15.21 2.07 36.91
N SER A 260 15.68 3.20 36.40
CA SER A 260 16.97 3.77 36.76
C SER A 260 16.91 4.48 38.12
N TYR A 261 17.85 4.20 39.02
CA TYR A 261 17.97 4.93 40.28
C TYR A 261 19.44 5.02 40.73
N GLY A 262 19.86 6.22 41.15
CA GLY A 262 21.27 6.53 41.43
C GLY A 262 22.14 6.29 40.19
N ASN A 263 23.20 5.49 40.37
CA ASN A 263 24.11 5.07 39.29
C ASN A 263 23.72 3.71 38.68
N ASN A 264 22.62 3.10 39.11
CA ASN A 264 22.16 1.82 38.56
C ASN A 264 21.05 2.05 37.52
N PRO A 265 21.30 1.78 36.22
CA PRO A 265 20.31 1.98 35.15
C PRO A 265 19.18 0.95 35.17
N CYS A 266 19.25 -0.09 35.99
CA CYS A 266 18.17 -1.07 36.18
C CYS A 266 18.10 -1.49 37.66
N PHE A 267 17.87 -0.51 38.54
CA PHE A 267 17.75 -0.73 39.99
C PHE A 267 16.51 -1.58 40.34
N GLY A 268 15.40 -1.30 39.68
CA GLY A 268 14.18 -2.13 39.70
C GLY A 268 13.80 -2.50 38.27
N ASN A 269 13.00 -3.54 38.10
CA ASN A 269 12.52 -3.92 36.78
C ASN A 269 11.14 -4.57 36.83
N VAL A 270 10.50 -4.61 35.66
CA VAL A 270 9.20 -5.25 35.47
C VAL A 270 9.11 -5.81 34.06
N ALA A 271 8.57 -7.02 33.93
CA ALA A 271 8.30 -7.61 32.63
C ALA A 271 7.15 -6.87 31.95
N VAL A 272 7.31 -6.58 30.66
CA VAL A 272 6.29 -5.89 29.85
C VAL A 272 6.13 -6.58 28.50
N GLN A 273 5.01 -6.29 27.86
CA GLN A 273 4.76 -6.68 26.48
C GLN A 273 4.61 -5.41 25.65
N VAL A 274 5.17 -5.39 24.45
CA VAL A 274 5.01 -4.29 23.50
C VAL A 274 4.43 -4.86 22.24
N THR A 275 3.38 -4.26 21.71
CA THR A 275 2.79 -4.64 20.42
C THR A 275 2.92 -3.48 19.46
N ASN A 276 3.47 -3.74 18.28
CA ASN A 276 3.49 -2.78 17.19
C ASN A 276 2.16 -2.88 16.46
N CYS A 277 1.29 -1.88 16.58
CA CYS A 277 0.00 -1.87 15.91
C CYS A 277 0.06 -1.23 14.51
N GLY A 278 1.27 -1.21 13.92
CA GLY A 278 1.61 -0.59 12.64
C GLY A 278 1.95 0.88 12.79
N SER A 279 1.03 1.68 13.34
CA SER A 279 1.16 3.16 13.43
C SER A 279 1.46 3.69 14.83
N PHE A 280 1.37 2.84 15.86
CA PHE A 280 1.67 3.16 17.25
C PHE A 280 2.00 1.90 18.02
N TYR A 281 2.64 2.06 19.17
CA TYR A 281 2.90 0.97 20.10
C TYR A 281 1.86 0.95 21.21
N VAL A 282 1.47 -0.27 21.60
CA VAL A 282 0.65 -0.52 22.79
C VAL A 282 1.48 -1.36 23.75
N TYR A 283 1.46 -0.99 25.03
CA TYR A 283 2.28 -1.57 26.08
C TYR A 283 1.38 -2.32 27.07
N GLY A 284 1.65 -3.60 27.27
CA GLY A 284 1.07 -4.40 28.34
C GLY A 284 1.89 -4.17 29.61
N LEU A 285 1.39 -3.29 30.48
CA LEU A 285 2.08 -2.84 31.70
C LEU A 285 1.40 -3.41 32.95
N ILE A 286 2.19 -3.67 33.98
CA ILE A 286 1.72 -4.12 35.30
C ILE A 286 2.20 -3.18 36.40
N ARG A 287 1.64 -3.34 37.59
CA ARG A 287 1.98 -2.57 38.78
C ARG A 287 3.47 -2.72 39.14
N PRO A 288 4.25 -1.63 39.22
CA PRO A 288 5.63 -1.69 39.70
C PRO A 288 5.71 -1.91 41.21
N ALA A 289 6.85 -2.39 41.70
CA ALA A 289 7.04 -2.89 43.06
C ALA A 289 6.93 -1.85 44.19
N GLY A 290 6.90 -0.55 43.88
CA GLY A 290 6.84 0.53 44.88
C GLY A 290 6.55 1.91 44.29
N CYS A 291 6.11 2.84 45.14
CA CYS A 291 5.73 4.20 44.73
C CYS A 291 6.94 5.15 44.57
N ASN A 292 7.99 4.65 43.95
CA ASN A 292 9.12 5.42 43.43
C ASN A 292 9.37 5.16 41.94
N PHE A 293 8.58 4.25 41.35
CA PHE A 293 8.73 3.78 39.97
C PHE A 293 7.64 4.35 39.08
N ARG A 294 8.01 4.79 37.89
CA ARG A 294 7.08 5.27 36.87
C ARG A 294 7.57 4.96 35.46
N TYR A 295 6.68 4.54 34.58
CA TYR A 295 6.95 4.37 33.16
C TYR A 295 7.09 5.75 32.51
N CYS A 296 8.31 6.09 32.11
CA CYS A 296 8.56 7.32 31.36
C CYS A 296 8.15 7.16 29.90
N THR A 297 7.98 8.29 29.23
CA THR A 297 7.69 8.36 27.79
C THR A 297 8.61 9.36 27.11
N ASP A 298 8.86 9.15 25.82
CA ASP A 298 9.60 10.06 24.95
C ASP A 298 8.88 10.24 23.61
N THR A 299 9.24 11.33 22.95
CA THR A 299 8.94 11.50 21.53
C THR A 299 9.95 10.68 20.72
N PRO A 300 9.53 9.93 19.69
CA PRO A 300 10.45 9.20 18.83
C PRO A 300 11.44 10.19 18.21
N ALA A 301 12.74 9.99 18.44
CA ALA A 301 13.75 10.87 17.90
C ALA A 301 13.71 10.84 16.36
N ALA A 302 13.59 12.02 15.73
CA ALA A 302 13.90 12.15 14.32
C ALA A 302 15.35 11.72 14.11
N SER A 303 15.59 10.71 13.26
CA SER A 303 16.92 10.15 13.02
C SER A 303 17.90 11.23 12.55
N THR A 304 18.78 11.67 13.44
CA THR A 304 20.09 12.23 13.11
C THR A 304 21.13 11.16 13.38
N THR A 305 21.51 10.41 12.35
CA THR A 305 22.62 9.46 12.42
C THR A 305 23.72 9.84 11.45
N THR A 306 24.77 10.45 12.00
CA THR A 306 26.10 10.48 11.39
C THR A 306 26.85 9.21 11.81
N THR A 307 27.66 8.69 10.88
CA THR A 307 28.75 7.70 11.02
C THR A 307 28.46 6.34 10.37
N THR A 308 28.83 6.30 9.09
CA THR A 308 29.68 5.32 8.40
C THR A 308 29.80 3.92 9.02
N GLU A 309 29.08 2.95 8.47
CA GLU A 309 29.58 1.59 8.30
C GLU A 309 28.99 0.98 7.01
N MET A 310 29.87 0.39 6.19
CA MET A 310 29.50 -0.31 4.96
C MET A 310 28.96 -1.70 5.32
N THR A 311 27.65 -1.86 5.25
CA THR A 311 27.00 -3.16 5.07
C THR A 311 25.97 -3.02 3.96
N THR A 312 26.24 -3.70 2.84
CA THR A 312 25.29 -3.89 1.74
C THR A 312 24.10 -4.72 2.24
N THR A 313 23.06 -4.03 2.69
CA THR A 313 21.74 -4.60 2.96
C THR A 313 20.73 -3.89 2.07
N THR A 314 20.14 -4.65 1.16
CA THR A 314 19.08 -4.24 0.23
C THR A 314 17.89 -3.70 1.03
N SER A 315 17.70 -2.39 1.01
CA SER A 315 16.58 -1.70 1.65
C SER A 315 15.28 -2.01 0.94
N ILE A 316 14.32 -2.63 1.65
CA ILE A 316 12.94 -2.81 1.18
C ILE A 316 12.27 -1.41 1.16
N PRO A 317 11.65 -0.99 0.05
CA PRO A 317 11.04 0.33 -0.04
C PRO A 317 9.82 0.42 0.88
N PHE A 318 9.80 1.45 1.74
CA PHE A 318 8.66 1.81 2.58
C PHE A 318 7.47 2.22 1.70
N VAL A 319 6.50 1.31 1.55
CA VAL A 319 5.25 1.57 0.81
C VAL A 319 4.28 2.29 1.73
N ALA A 320 3.88 3.51 1.36
CA ALA A 320 2.96 4.30 2.19
C ALA A 320 1.58 3.59 2.31
N PRO A 321 0.96 3.51 3.51
CA PRO A 321 -0.26 2.74 3.74
C PRO A 321 -1.42 3.02 2.78
N GLN A 322 -1.63 4.28 2.45
CA GLN A 322 -2.64 4.75 1.51
C GLN A 322 -2.50 4.17 0.09
N CYS A 323 -1.32 3.64 -0.28
CA CYS A 323 -1.10 2.99 -1.56
C CYS A 323 -1.69 1.58 -1.65
N TYR A 324 -2.04 0.95 -0.53
CA TYR A 324 -2.76 -0.32 -0.50
C TYR A 324 -4.06 -0.25 0.31
N GLU A 325 -4.25 0.77 1.15
CA GLU A 325 -5.48 1.08 1.88
C GLU A 325 -6.14 2.36 1.35
N HIS A 326 -6.86 2.23 0.23
CA HIS A 326 -7.64 3.31 -0.37
C HIS A 326 -8.96 2.79 -0.92
N GLN A 327 -9.94 3.67 -1.03
CA GLN A 327 -11.19 3.37 -1.73
C GLN A 327 -11.06 3.68 -3.21
N ILE A 328 -11.69 2.88 -4.06
CA ILE A 328 -11.72 3.08 -5.50
C ILE A 328 -12.98 3.82 -5.88
N ILE A 329 -12.84 4.89 -6.67
CA ILE A 329 -13.96 5.55 -7.34
C ILE A 329 -13.80 5.36 -8.84
N ASN A 330 -14.76 4.66 -9.44
CA ASN A 330 -14.88 4.47 -10.89
C ASN A 330 -16.17 5.12 -11.37
N ASP A 331 -16.06 6.34 -11.86
CA ASP A 331 -17.22 7.18 -12.19
C ASP A 331 -16.88 8.05 -13.40
N SER A 332 -17.40 7.65 -14.56
CA SER A 332 -17.10 8.30 -15.84
C SER A 332 -17.54 9.76 -15.89
N SER A 333 -18.56 10.13 -15.12
CA SER A 333 -19.08 11.50 -15.11
C SER A 333 -18.17 12.52 -14.43
N ARG A 334 -17.08 12.06 -13.77
CA ARG A 334 -16.07 12.93 -13.15
C ARG A 334 -15.06 13.51 -14.14
N GLY A 335 -15.06 13.05 -15.39
CA GLY A 335 -14.15 13.56 -16.41
C GLY A 335 -14.30 15.06 -16.63
N VAL A 336 -13.17 15.77 -16.77
CA VAL A 336 -13.15 17.21 -17.11
C VAL A 336 -13.88 17.54 -18.41
N ASN A 337 -14.06 16.56 -19.30
CA ASN A 337 -14.80 16.69 -20.55
C ASN A 337 -16.30 16.35 -20.40
N PHE A 338 -16.71 15.79 -19.27
CA PHE A 338 -18.13 15.51 -19.00
C PHE A 338 -18.85 16.83 -18.68
N GLY A 339 -20.04 17.03 -19.27
CA GLY A 339 -20.87 18.21 -19.01
C GLY A 339 -21.43 18.24 -17.57
N ASN A 340 -22.37 19.12 -17.27
CA ASN A 340 -23.03 19.17 -15.94
C ASN A 340 -24.43 18.55 -15.93
N SER A 341 -24.78 17.74 -16.93
CA SER A 341 -26.07 17.06 -17.01
C SER A 341 -25.88 15.55 -17.16
N PRO A 342 -26.44 14.71 -16.27
CA PRO A 342 -27.14 15.09 -15.04
C PRO A 342 -26.21 15.76 -14.01
N ARG A 343 -26.76 16.64 -13.17
CA ARG A 343 -26.02 17.28 -12.08
C ARG A 343 -25.80 16.30 -10.94
N THR A 344 -24.57 16.25 -10.46
CA THR A 344 -24.07 15.39 -9.38
C THR A 344 -23.12 16.17 -8.47
N CYS A 345 -22.85 15.64 -7.29
CA CYS A 345 -22.03 16.32 -6.29
C CYS A 345 -21.34 15.35 -5.34
N ASP A 346 -20.36 15.85 -4.60
CA ASP A 346 -19.57 15.04 -3.67
C ASP A 346 -19.98 15.18 -2.20
N GLN A 347 -21.08 15.90 -1.94
CA GLN A 347 -21.59 16.11 -0.59
C GLN A 347 -22.09 14.82 0.09
N SER A 348 -22.65 13.88 -0.69
CA SER A 348 -23.06 12.54 -0.22
C SER A 348 -22.02 11.46 -0.53
N THR A 349 -21.16 11.68 -1.52
CA THR A 349 -20.06 10.77 -1.84
C THR A 349 -19.04 10.73 -0.70
N PHE A 350 -18.73 11.87 -0.08
CA PHE A 350 -17.70 11.98 0.96
C PHE A 350 -18.28 12.41 2.33
N ASN A 351 -17.58 12.02 3.40
CA ASN A 351 -17.91 12.38 4.79
C ASN A 351 -16.99 13.48 5.31
N SER A 352 -17.32 14.07 6.46
CA SER A 352 -16.49 15.12 7.10
C SER A 352 -15.11 14.61 7.54
N ILE A 353 -14.96 13.29 7.75
CA ILE A 353 -13.68 12.65 8.02
C ILE A 353 -12.99 12.35 6.68
N PRO A 354 -11.77 12.88 6.42
CA PRO A 354 -11.03 12.61 5.20
C PRO A 354 -10.68 11.12 5.03
N ARG A 355 -10.70 10.63 3.79
CA ARG A 355 -10.32 9.24 3.44
C ARG A 355 -9.48 9.20 2.17
N TRP A 356 -8.62 8.19 2.07
CA TRP A 356 -7.78 7.95 0.89
C TRP A 356 -8.57 7.33 -0.26
N VAL A 357 -8.45 7.93 -1.44
CA VAL A 357 -9.20 7.54 -2.65
C VAL A 357 -8.28 7.46 -3.85
N ARG A 358 -8.49 6.42 -4.68
CA ARG A 358 -7.94 6.28 -6.03
C ARG A 358 -9.05 6.42 -7.06
N PHE A 359 -8.83 7.24 -8.07
CA PHE A 359 -9.72 7.33 -9.24
C PHE A 359 -9.28 6.36 -10.34
N VAL A 360 -10.24 5.69 -10.97
CA VAL A 360 -10.00 4.75 -12.07
C VAL A 360 -11.08 4.87 -13.15
N GLY A 361 -10.82 4.30 -14.32
CA GLY A 361 -11.81 4.16 -15.40
C GLY A 361 -11.91 5.37 -16.33
N ALA A 362 -12.96 5.37 -17.17
CA ALA A 362 -13.11 6.30 -18.30
C ALA A 362 -13.32 7.77 -17.91
N GLY A 363 -13.59 8.07 -16.63
CA GLY A 363 -13.67 9.44 -16.12
C GLY A 363 -12.30 10.08 -15.94
N GLY A 364 -11.21 9.34 -16.08
CA GLY A 364 -9.87 9.79 -15.77
C GLY A 364 -9.37 9.26 -14.43
N THR A 365 -8.06 9.37 -14.21
CA THR A 365 -7.35 8.68 -13.11
C THR A 365 -6.69 9.64 -12.13
N GLN A 366 -6.68 10.95 -12.42
CA GLN A 366 -6.06 11.96 -11.58
C GLN A 366 -6.95 13.19 -11.41
N ILE A 367 -6.89 13.88 -10.27
CA ILE A 367 -7.47 15.22 -10.14
C ILE A 367 -6.64 16.19 -11.00
N PRO A 368 -7.25 17.04 -11.85
CA PRO A 368 -6.50 17.97 -12.70
C PRO A 368 -5.74 19.00 -11.85
N THR A 369 -4.52 19.35 -12.26
CA THR A 369 -3.69 20.41 -11.64
C THR A 369 -3.91 21.79 -12.24
N THR A 370 -4.78 21.89 -13.24
CA THR A 370 -5.23 23.13 -13.86
C THR A 370 -6.76 23.25 -13.74
N PRO A 371 -7.30 24.45 -13.50
CA PRO A 371 -8.73 24.64 -13.30
C PRO A 371 -9.55 24.26 -14.55
N PRO A 372 -10.51 23.32 -14.45
CA PRO A 372 -11.48 23.05 -15.50
C PRO A 372 -12.46 24.24 -15.66
N PRO A 373 -13.04 24.44 -16.86
CA PRO A 373 -14.15 25.36 -17.04
C PRO A 373 -15.32 25.01 -16.11
N VAL A 374 -16.06 26.01 -15.61
CA VAL A 374 -17.29 25.80 -14.82
C VAL A 374 -18.30 24.92 -15.55
N SER A 375 -19.20 24.26 -14.81
CA SER A 375 -20.19 23.34 -15.38
C SER A 375 -19.57 22.15 -16.13
N ARG A 376 -18.57 21.51 -15.51
CA ARG A 376 -17.88 20.30 -15.98
C ARG A 376 -17.85 19.23 -14.90
N CYS A 377 -17.40 18.03 -15.28
CA CYS A 377 -17.31 16.84 -14.43
C CYS A 377 -18.60 16.52 -13.67
N GLY A 378 -19.74 16.70 -14.34
CA GLY A 378 -21.06 16.38 -13.80
C GLY A 378 -21.51 17.33 -12.70
N THR A 379 -20.89 18.50 -12.53
CA THR A 379 -21.22 19.44 -11.46
C THR A 379 -21.19 20.89 -11.93
N ASP A 380 -21.67 21.81 -11.09
CA ASP A 380 -21.68 23.24 -11.38
C ASP A 380 -20.34 23.90 -11.03
N ALA A 381 -19.73 23.52 -9.90
CA ALA A 381 -18.43 24.01 -9.42
C ALA A 381 -17.36 22.90 -9.42
N PRO A 382 -16.61 22.75 -10.53
CA PRO A 382 -15.60 21.70 -10.70
C PRO A 382 -14.38 21.91 -9.80
N GLY A 383 -13.95 20.83 -9.15
CA GLY A 383 -12.78 20.76 -8.28
C GLY A 383 -11.50 20.36 -9.01
N TRP A 384 -10.38 21.01 -8.67
CA TRP A 384 -9.04 20.76 -9.19
C TRP A 384 -7.99 20.93 -8.09
N TYR A 385 -6.80 20.35 -8.26
CA TYR A 385 -5.74 20.37 -7.26
C TYR A 385 -4.80 21.56 -7.47
N SER A 386 -4.83 22.50 -6.53
CA SER A 386 -3.95 23.66 -6.46
C SER A 386 -2.76 23.38 -5.54
N GLY A 387 -1.93 22.42 -5.93
CA GLY A 387 -0.69 22.05 -5.25
C GLY A 387 0.29 21.39 -6.22
N SER A 388 1.51 21.11 -5.75
CA SER A 388 2.49 20.34 -6.51
C SER A 388 2.19 18.85 -6.40
N MET A 389 2.16 18.15 -7.53
CA MET A 389 2.04 16.69 -7.53
C MET A 389 3.30 16.06 -6.93
N PRO A 390 3.18 15.01 -6.09
CA PRO A 390 4.33 14.31 -5.55
C PRO A 390 5.10 13.60 -6.68
N THR A 391 6.40 13.84 -6.77
CA THR A 391 7.26 13.22 -7.80
C THR A 391 7.79 11.87 -7.34
N ASP A 392 8.20 11.77 -6.08
CA ASP A 392 8.88 10.59 -5.56
C ASP A 392 7.86 9.52 -5.17
N THR A 393 8.17 8.26 -5.46
CA THR A 393 7.28 7.15 -5.11
C THR A 393 7.15 7.03 -3.59
N TYR A 394 5.93 6.83 -3.12
CA TYR A 394 5.49 6.83 -1.72
C TYR A 394 5.62 8.16 -0.98
N SER A 395 5.98 9.24 -1.68
CA SER A 395 5.95 10.59 -1.11
C SER A 395 4.55 11.20 -1.18
N SER A 396 4.28 12.10 -0.23
CA SER A 396 3.03 12.85 -0.15
C SER A 396 3.28 14.35 -0.24
N THR A 397 2.39 15.07 -0.93
CA THR A 397 2.35 16.53 -0.93
C THR A 397 1.02 17.04 -0.36
N ASN A 398 1.10 18.15 0.36
CA ASN A 398 -0.07 18.88 0.85
C ASN A 398 -0.50 19.91 -0.20
N GLY A 399 -1.80 20.13 -0.34
CA GLY A 399 -2.32 21.25 -1.12
C GLY A 399 -3.82 21.43 -0.92
N SER A 400 -4.46 22.14 -1.85
CA SER A 400 -5.89 22.41 -1.78
C SER A 400 -6.60 21.87 -3.02
N ALA A 401 -7.72 21.18 -2.82
CA ALA A 401 -8.71 21.03 -3.87
C ALA A 401 -9.53 22.32 -3.96
N CYS A 402 -9.33 23.08 -5.02
CA CYS A 402 -10.03 24.33 -5.32
C CYS A 402 -11.23 24.08 -6.22
N PHE A 403 -12.37 24.69 -5.92
CA PHE A 403 -13.60 24.57 -6.69
C PHE A 403 -13.92 25.88 -7.42
N SER A 404 -14.02 25.81 -8.74
CA SER A 404 -14.19 26.99 -9.60
C SER A 404 -15.65 27.42 -9.69
N TRP A 405 -15.93 28.72 -9.52
CA TRP A 405 -17.28 29.28 -9.66
C TRP A 405 -17.26 30.79 -9.92
N GLY A 406 -18.22 31.29 -10.69
CA GLY A 406 -18.42 32.75 -10.87
C GLY A 406 -17.20 33.51 -11.39
N GLY A 407 -16.41 32.90 -12.27
CA GLY A 407 -15.17 33.48 -12.81
C GLY A 407 -13.94 33.39 -11.88
N LYS A 408 -14.10 32.87 -10.65
CA LYS A 408 -12.98 32.57 -9.75
C LYS A 408 -12.58 31.11 -9.89
N THR A 409 -11.28 30.85 -10.05
CA THR A 409 -10.72 29.49 -10.15
C THR A 409 -10.65 28.77 -8.81
N CYS A 410 -10.76 29.47 -7.68
CA CYS A 410 -10.86 28.87 -6.35
C CYS A 410 -11.83 29.68 -5.50
N ASN A 411 -13.13 29.40 -5.65
CA ASN A 411 -14.17 30.06 -4.86
C ASN A 411 -14.40 29.36 -3.51
N TRP A 412 -14.25 28.04 -3.49
CA TRP A 412 -14.21 27.21 -2.29
C TRP A 412 -13.00 26.28 -2.34
N GLN A 413 -12.56 25.79 -1.19
CA GLN A 413 -11.45 24.85 -1.12
C GLN A 413 -11.57 23.85 0.03
N ASN A 414 -10.96 22.68 -0.17
CA ASN A 414 -10.69 21.69 0.87
C ASN A 414 -9.18 21.41 0.91
N ASN A 415 -8.59 21.30 2.10
CA ASN A 415 -7.21 20.85 2.24
C ASN A 415 -7.14 19.35 1.94
N ILE A 416 -6.20 18.94 1.09
CA ILE A 416 -6.01 17.54 0.70
C ILE A 416 -4.53 17.15 0.76
N GLN A 417 -4.29 15.85 0.87
CA GLN A 417 -2.98 15.24 0.64
C GLN A 417 -3.03 14.37 -0.61
N VAL A 418 -1.95 14.37 -1.38
CA VAL A 418 -1.78 13.50 -2.56
C VAL A 418 -0.56 12.64 -2.33
N THR A 419 -0.63 11.34 -2.60
CA THR A 419 0.52 10.43 -2.55
C THR A 419 0.76 9.79 -3.91
N ASN A 420 2.02 9.77 -4.36
CA ASN A 420 2.43 9.03 -5.55
C ASN A 420 2.69 7.57 -5.15
N CYS A 421 1.88 6.63 -5.62
CA CYS A 421 2.06 5.20 -5.35
C CYS A 421 2.87 4.49 -6.44
N GLY A 422 3.61 5.25 -7.24
CA GLY A 422 4.43 4.79 -8.35
C GLY A 422 3.64 4.74 -9.66
N SER A 423 2.58 3.91 -9.71
CA SER A 423 1.76 3.71 -10.91
C SER A 423 0.42 4.47 -10.89
N PHE A 424 0.04 5.04 -9.75
CA PHE A 424 -1.18 5.82 -9.59
C PHE A 424 -1.04 6.80 -8.43
N PHE A 425 -1.98 7.75 -8.35
CA PHE A 425 -2.07 8.67 -7.22
C PHE A 425 -3.27 8.31 -6.34
N VAL A 426 -3.10 8.53 -5.03
CA VAL A 426 -4.20 8.51 -4.07
C VAL A 426 -4.35 9.87 -3.41
N TYR A 427 -5.59 10.22 -3.09
CA TYR A 427 -5.98 11.53 -2.62
C TYR A 427 -6.72 11.39 -1.28
N GLN A 428 -6.29 12.11 -0.26
CA GLN A 428 -7.02 12.20 1.01
C GLN A 428 -8.10 13.28 0.88
N LEU A 429 -9.34 12.85 0.67
CA LEU A 429 -10.46 13.73 0.35
C LEU A 429 -11.54 13.71 1.42
N SER A 430 -12.12 14.87 1.69
CA SER A 430 -13.26 15.06 2.60
C SER A 430 -14.46 15.64 1.87
N LYS A 431 -15.60 15.68 2.57
CA LYS A 431 -16.85 16.28 2.09
C LYS A 431 -16.68 17.76 1.70
N PRO A 432 -17.06 18.16 0.47
CA PRO A 432 -17.16 19.57 0.10
C PRO A 432 -18.34 20.26 0.79
N ASN A 433 -18.20 21.56 1.05
CA ASN A 433 -19.21 22.39 1.73
C ASN A 433 -20.37 22.83 0.80
N GLY A 434 -20.96 21.88 0.06
CA GLY A 434 -22.15 22.10 -0.78
C GLY A 434 -22.34 21.07 -1.90
N CYS A 435 -23.58 20.88 -2.36
CA CYS A 435 -23.91 19.93 -3.44
C CYS A 435 -23.70 20.51 -4.85
N SER A 436 -23.07 21.68 -4.98
CA SER A 436 -22.62 22.17 -6.29
C SER A 436 -21.15 21.84 -6.56
N LEU A 437 -20.45 21.18 -5.63
CA LEU A 437 -19.02 20.93 -5.68
C LEU A 437 -18.72 19.45 -5.91
N ARG A 438 -17.74 19.17 -6.79
CA ARG A 438 -17.29 17.80 -7.09
C ARG A 438 -15.82 17.78 -7.48
N TYR A 439 -15.07 16.80 -7.00
CA TYR A 439 -13.69 16.56 -7.45
C TYR A 439 -13.73 16.01 -8.88
N CYS A 440 -13.20 16.77 -9.85
CA CYS A 440 -13.06 16.30 -11.21
C CYS A 440 -11.87 15.34 -11.34
N THR A 441 -11.88 14.60 -12.44
CA THR A 441 -10.78 13.73 -12.86
C THR A 441 -10.40 14.01 -14.33
N VAL A 442 -9.14 13.81 -14.65
CA VAL A 442 -8.57 13.94 -15.99
C VAL A 442 -7.76 12.68 -16.30
N ASP A 443 -7.71 12.31 -17.57
CA ASP A 443 -6.73 11.35 -18.04
C ASP A 443 -5.44 12.10 -18.37
N PRO A 444 -4.32 11.84 -17.68
CA PRO A 444 -3.03 12.50 -17.93
C PRO A 444 -2.49 12.28 -19.35
N SER A 445 -2.97 11.24 -20.05
CA SER A 445 -2.62 11.00 -21.44
C SER A 445 -3.35 11.94 -22.42
N SER A 446 -4.49 12.51 -22.03
CA SER A 446 -5.30 13.41 -22.86
C SER A 446 -4.78 14.85 -22.92
N THR A 447 -3.93 15.27 -21.98
CA THR A 447 -3.28 16.59 -21.98
C THR A 447 -2.04 16.68 -22.88
N LYS A 448 -1.52 15.56 -23.39
CA LYS A 448 -0.43 15.54 -24.38
C LYS A 448 -0.88 15.87 -25.81
N MET A 449 -2.18 16.07 -26.05
CA MET A 449 -2.71 16.19 -27.41
C MET A 449 -3.26 17.57 -27.78
N SER A 450 -2.96 18.63 -27.01
CA SER A 450 -3.42 19.98 -27.38
C SER A 450 -2.36 21.09 -27.36
N ASN A 451 -1.10 20.83 -26.97
CA ASN A 451 -0.09 21.90 -26.83
C ASN A 451 1.32 21.55 -27.37
N GLU A 452 1.44 20.72 -28.41
CA GLU A 452 2.60 20.83 -29.31
C GLU A 452 2.15 21.38 -30.67
N PRO A 453 2.79 22.44 -31.20
CA PRO A 453 2.52 22.85 -32.56
C PRO A 453 3.02 21.74 -33.51
N GLU A 454 2.09 21.07 -34.18
CA GLU A 454 2.37 20.21 -35.33
C GLU A 454 3.18 21.01 -36.36
N GLY A 455 4.50 20.84 -36.39
CA GLY A 455 5.33 21.56 -37.36
C GLY A 455 6.83 21.26 -37.35
N THR A 456 7.37 20.74 -36.25
CA THR A 456 8.83 20.62 -36.12
C THR A 456 9.39 19.39 -36.84
N ILE A 457 8.72 18.24 -36.77
CA ILE A 457 9.19 16.99 -37.41
C ILE A 457 9.10 17.06 -38.94
N THR A 458 8.04 17.67 -39.48
CA THR A 458 7.87 17.83 -40.94
C THR A 458 8.88 18.85 -41.53
N ARG A 459 9.28 19.88 -40.76
CA ARG A 459 10.36 20.80 -41.17
C ARG A 459 11.74 20.15 -41.13
N ILE A 460 12.01 19.31 -40.14
CA ILE A 460 13.30 18.59 -40.05
C ILE A 460 13.41 17.56 -41.18
N MET A 461 12.36 16.78 -41.45
CA MET A 461 12.37 15.81 -42.55
C MET A 461 12.49 16.46 -43.93
N SER A 462 11.83 17.60 -44.16
CA SER A 462 11.98 18.34 -45.43
C SER A 462 13.35 19.01 -45.59
N TYR A 463 14.02 19.40 -44.50
CA TYR A 463 15.39 19.91 -44.53
C TYR A 463 16.39 18.78 -44.84
N PHE A 464 16.26 17.61 -44.20
CA PHE A 464 17.12 16.45 -44.48
C PHE A 464 16.91 15.87 -45.89
N GLN A 465 15.68 15.84 -46.40
CA GLN A 465 15.41 15.42 -47.79
C GLN A 465 16.00 16.39 -48.83
N ARG A 466 16.02 17.71 -48.53
CA ARG A 466 16.65 18.71 -49.40
C ARG A 466 18.18 18.67 -49.34
N LEU A 467 18.77 18.34 -48.19
CA LEU A 467 20.21 18.11 -48.05
C LEU A 467 20.66 16.83 -48.74
N PHE A 468 19.92 15.73 -48.61
CA PHE A 468 20.23 14.47 -49.29
C PHE A 468 20.17 14.60 -50.82
N LYS A 469 19.20 15.34 -51.37
CA LYS A 469 19.13 15.60 -52.82
C LYS A 469 20.28 16.46 -53.36
N ARG A 470 20.94 17.28 -52.53
CA ARG A 470 22.10 18.10 -52.92
C ARG A 470 23.45 17.42 -52.74
N ILE A 471 23.49 16.28 -52.06
CA ILE A 471 24.72 15.49 -51.83
C ILE A 471 24.83 14.34 -52.86
N ILE A 472 23.73 14.00 -53.55
CA ILE A 472 23.65 12.92 -54.55
C ILE A 472 23.77 13.45 -56.00
N GLN A 473 23.75 14.78 -56.22
CA GLN A 473 24.21 15.44 -57.45
C GLN A 473 25.62 15.98 -57.23
#